data_AF-A0A7X2ST73-F1
#
_entry.id   AF-A0A7X2ST73-F1
#
_cell.length_a   1.000
_cell.length_b   1.000
_cell.length_c   1.000
_cell.angle_alpha   90.00
_cell.angle_beta   90.00
_cell.angle_gamma   90.00
#
_symmetry.space_group_name_H-M   'P 1'
#
loop_
_entity.id
_entity.type
_entity.pdbx_description
1 polymer ?
#
loop_
_entity_poly.entity_id
_entity_poly.type
_entity_poly.pdbx_seq_one_letter_code
_entity_poly.pdbx_strand_id
1 'polypeptide(L)'
;MAKEIILTGDRPTGKLHVGHYIGSLKKRVSMQNSGKYDSYIMIADQQALTDNARDPEKIKNSLIQVALDYLAVGLDPKKSTIFVQSQIPALAELNLYYLNLVTVSRLERNPTVKAEIQQKHF
;
A
#
# COMPACT_ATOMS: atom_id res chain seq x y z
N MET A 1 14.44 -12.16 21.25
CA MET A 1 13.60 -10.94 21.28
C MET A 1 12.63 -11.02 20.11
N ALA A 2 11.38 -10.58 20.28
CA ALA A 2 10.44 -10.50 19.17
C ALA A 2 10.97 -9.48 18.14
N LYS A 3 10.87 -9.81 16.85
CA LYS A 3 11.22 -8.87 15.77
C LYS A 3 10.19 -7.74 15.72
N GLU A 4 10.61 -6.57 15.28
CA GLU A 4 9.69 -5.44 15.07
C GLU A 4 8.85 -5.69 13.82
N ILE A 5 7.56 -5.37 13.87
CA ILE A 5 6.67 -5.48 12.71
C ILE A 5 6.79 -4.22 11.87
N ILE A 6 6.98 -4.40 10.57
CA ILE A 6 6.89 -3.31 9.59
C ILE A 6 5.73 -3.57 8.63
N LEU A 7 4.93 -2.54 8.39
CA LEU A 7 3.89 -2.54 7.37
C LEU A 7 4.16 -1.40 6.38
N THR A 8 4.27 -1.74 5.10
CA THR A 8 4.41 -0.79 4.01
C THR A 8 3.63 -1.30 2.80
N GLY A 9 3.52 -0.51 1.73
CA GLY A 9 2.81 -0.93 0.54
C GLY A 9 2.70 0.17 -0.48
N ASP A 10 2.10 -0.17 -1.62
CA ASP A 10 1.82 0.76 -2.70
C ASP A 10 0.41 0.48 -3.25
N ARG A 11 -0.22 1.53 -3.78
CA ARG A 11 -1.44 1.39 -4.56
C ARG A 11 -1.08 0.88 -5.96
N PRO A 12 -1.76 -0.15 -6.49
CA PRO A 12 -1.48 -0.64 -7.83
C PRO A 12 -2.04 0.33 -8.90
N THR A 13 -1.21 1.27 -9.35
CA THR A 13 -1.55 2.26 -10.39
C THR A 13 -0.81 2.06 -11.72
N GLY A 14 0.06 1.05 -11.80
CA GLY A 14 0.80 0.67 -13.00
C GLY A 14 2.11 -0.02 -12.65
N LYS A 15 3.00 -0.12 -13.64
CA LYS A 15 4.38 -0.59 -13.46
C LYS A 15 5.16 0.37 -12.56
N LEU A 16 5.97 -0.18 -11.67
CA LEU A 16 6.91 0.60 -10.89
C LEU A 16 8.11 1.01 -11.76
N HIS A 17 8.84 2.01 -11.31
CA HIS A 17 9.94 2.63 -12.06
C HIS A 17 11.10 2.99 -11.14
N VAL A 18 12.21 3.51 -11.69
CA VAL A 18 13.43 3.80 -10.93
C VAL A 18 13.22 4.71 -9.70
N GLY A 19 12.28 5.67 -9.79
CA GLY A 19 11.87 6.48 -8.63
C GLY A 19 11.35 5.66 -7.45
N HIS A 20 10.55 4.62 -7.69
CA HIS A 20 10.09 3.69 -6.65
C HIS A 20 11.26 2.86 -6.10
N TYR A 21 12.16 2.42 -6.98
CA TYR A 21 13.32 1.63 -6.57
C TYR A 21 14.21 2.38 -5.58
N ILE A 22 14.60 3.61 -5.93
CA ILE A 22 15.45 4.46 -5.10
C ILE A 22 14.68 4.96 -3.87
N GLY A 23 13.41 5.33 -4.04
CA GLY A 23 12.59 5.95 -3.00
C GLY A 23 12.15 4.99 -1.90
N SER A 24 11.84 3.73 -2.21
CA SER A 24 11.30 2.79 -1.21
C SER A 24 11.79 1.35 -1.37
N LEU A 25 11.79 0.78 -2.58
CA LEU A 25 11.96 -0.67 -2.75
C LEU A 25 13.34 -1.16 -2.31
N LYS A 26 14.42 -0.45 -2.63
CA LYS A 26 15.78 -0.80 -2.19
C LYS A 26 15.88 -0.89 -0.66
N LYS A 27 15.19 0.01 0.05
CA LYS A 27 15.14 0.00 1.52
C LYS A 27 14.31 -1.16 2.04
N ARG A 28 13.15 -1.46 1.44
CA ARG A 28 12.33 -2.64 1.80
C ARG A 28 13.14 -3.93 1.68
N VAL A 29 13.92 -4.07 0.59
CA VAL A 29 14.81 -5.23 0.38
C VAL A 29 15.91 -5.30 1.45
N SER A 30 16.50 -4.16 1.85
CA SER A 30 17.50 -4.18 2.93
C SER A 30 16.87 -4.55 4.28
N MET A 31 15.64 -4.11 4.54
CA MET A 31 14.94 -4.36 5.81
C MET A 31 14.56 -5.83 5.97
N GLN A 32 13.99 -6.47 4.96
CA GLN A 32 13.67 -7.92 5.03
C GLN A 32 14.91 -8.79 5.27
N ASN A 33 16.08 -8.37 4.78
CA ASN A 33 17.34 -9.13 4.91
C ASN A 33 18.11 -8.80 6.19
N SER A 34 17.68 -7.80 6.97
CA SER A 34 18.38 -7.37 8.19
C SER A 34 18.23 -8.35 9.37
N GLY A 35 17.26 -9.25 9.32
CA GLY A 35 16.91 -10.14 10.42
C GLY A 35 16.20 -9.46 11.61
N LYS A 36 15.98 -8.14 11.56
CA LYS A 36 15.39 -7.36 12.66
C LYS A 36 13.86 -7.24 12.59
N TYR A 37 13.29 -7.47 11.41
CA TYR A 37 11.88 -7.14 11.13
C TYR A 37 11.10 -8.35 10.63
N ASP A 38 9.84 -8.42 11.02
CA ASP A 38 8.81 -9.19 10.34
C ASP A 38 8.07 -8.25 9.39
N SER A 39 8.28 -8.46 8.08
CA SER A 39 7.90 -7.50 7.05
C SER A 39 6.57 -7.86 6.41
N TYR A 40 5.65 -6.90 6.37
CA TYR A 40 4.36 -6.98 5.70
C TYR A 40 4.30 -5.93 4.58
N ILE A 41 4.05 -6.37 3.36
CA ILE A 41 4.06 -5.53 2.16
C ILE A 41 2.70 -5.67 1.48
N MET A 42 1.89 -4.63 1.60
CA MET A 42 0.53 -4.59 1.08
C MET A 42 0.52 -4.09 -0.37
N ILE A 43 -0.28 -4.72 -1.21
CA ILE A 43 -0.76 -4.14 -2.47
C ILE A 43 -2.15 -3.58 -2.20
N ALA A 44 -2.26 -2.26 -2.13
CA ALA A 44 -3.44 -1.53 -1.63
C ALA A 44 -4.48 -1.30 -2.74
N ASP A 45 -5.05 -2.38 -3.27
CA ASP A 45 -5.99 -2.36 -4.39
C ASP A 45 -7.32 -1.68 -4.05
N GLN A 46 -7.88 -1.92 -2.86
CA GLN A 46 -9.09 -1.23 -2.42
C GLN A 46 -8.85 0.28 -2.23
N GLN A 47 -7.67 0.70 -1.76
CA GLN A 47 -7.30 2.11 -1.71
C GLN A 47 -7.11 2.72 -3.11
N ALA A 48 -6.64 1.95 -4.10
CA ALA A 48 -6.51 2.45 -5.47
C ALA A 48 -7.87 2.79 -6.10
N LEU A 49 -8.94 2.09 -5.70
CA LEU A 49 -10.30 2.36 -6.16
C LEU A 49 -10.83 3.74 -5.76
N THR A 50 -10.32 4.36 -4.69
CA THR A 50 -10.79 5.70 -4.27
C THR A 50 -10.47 6.77 -5.32
N ASP A 51 -9.41 6.57 -6.10
CA ASP A 51 -8.96 7.50 -7.14
C ASP A 51 -9.24 7.00 -8.57
N ASN A 52 -9.49 5.71 -8.75
CA ASN A 52 -9.61 5.06 -10.06
C ASN A 52 -10.90 4.23 -10.19
N ALA A 53 -11.97 4.59 -9.48
CA ALA A 53 -13.25 3.86 -9.49
C ALA A 53 -13.84 3.66 -10.90
N ARG A 54 -13.49 4.53 -11.86
CA ARG A 54 -13.97 4.46 -13.24
C ARG A 54 -13.29 3.37 -14.08
N ASP A 55 -12.16 2.82 -13.64
CA ASP A 55 -11.41 1.77 -14.35
C ASP A 55 -10.86 0.69 -13.39
N PRO A 56 -11.73 -0.21 -12.88
CA PRO A 56 -11.30 -1.29 -11.99
C PRO A 56 -10.36 -2.31 -12.66
N GLU A 57 -10.50 -2.51 -13.97
CA GLU A 57 -9.65 -3.45 -14.73
C GLU A 57 -8.19 -2.99 -14.74
N LYS A 58 -7.94 -1.68 -14.85
CA LYS A 58 -6.59 -1.14 -14.70
C LYS A 58 -5.97 -1.46 -13.35
N ILE A 59 -6.73 -1.42 -12.26
CA ILE A 59 -6.24 -1.76 -10.91
C ILE A 59 -5.86 -3.23 -10.84
N LYS A 60 -6.74 -4.11 -11.34
CA LYS A 60 -6.50 -5.56 -11.39
C LYS A 60 -5.25 -5.91 -12.20
N ASN A 61 -5.08 -5.30 -13.37
CA ASN A 61 -3.89 -5.49 -14.20
C ASN A 61 -2.64 -4.94 -13.50
N SER A 62 -2.74 -3.76 -12.87
CA SER A 62 -1.64 -3.13 -12.15
C SER A 62 -1.20 -3.91 -10.93
N LEU A 63 -2.12 -4.63 -10.26
CA LEU A 63 -1.81 -5.47 -9.11
C LEU A 63 -0.75 -6.52 -9.49
N ILE A 64 -0.95 -7.20 -10.63
CA ILE A 64 0.00 -8.20 -11.12
C ILE A 64 1.34 -7.54 -11.46
N GLN A 65 1.33 -6.37 -12.10
CA GLN A 65 2.57 -5.64 -12.43
C GLN A 65 3.37 -5.26 -11.18
N VAL A 66 2.71 -4.71 -10.16
CA VAL A 66 3.35 -4.35 -8.89
C VAL A 66 3.91 -5.59 -8.19
N ALA A 67 3.16 -6.69 -8.16
CA ALA A 67 3.64 -7.94 -7.58
C ALA A 67 4.90 -8.46 -8.32
N LEU A 68 4.90 -8.42 -9.65
CA LEU A 68 6.07 -8.80 -10.45
C LEU A 68 7.27 -7.91 -10.16
N ASP A 69 7.07 -6.58 -10.11
CA ASP A 69 8.15 -5.63 -9.83
C ASP A 69 8.73 -5.81 -8.43
N TYR A 70 7.89 -6.08 -7.41
CA TYR A 70 8.34 -6.43 -6.06
C TYR A 70 9.26 -7.64 -6.05
N LEU A 71 8.87 -8.72 -6.73
CA LEU A 71 9.70 -9.93 -6.83
C LEU A 71 10.99 -9.66 -7.61
N ALA A 72 10.90 -8.91 -8.71
CA ALA A 72 12.04 -8.60 -9.58
C ALA A 72 13.14 -7.80 -8.87
N VAL A 73 12.78 -6.88 -7.97
CA VAL A 73 13.76 -6.12 -7.17
C VAL A 73 14.31 -6.90 -5.98
N GLY A 74 13.79 -8.10 -5.72
CA GLY A 74 14.30 -9.02 -4.70
C GLY A 74 13.49 -9.10 -3.41
N LEU A 75 12.24 -8.63 -3.37
CA LEU A 75 11.33 -8.97 -2.27
C LEU A 75 10.99 -10.46 -2.33
N ASP A 76 11.21 -11.16 -1.22
CA ASP A 76 11.06 -12.61 -1.15
C ASP A 76 9.86 -12.98 -0.27
N PRO A 77 8.82 -13.64 -0.81
CA PRO A 77 7.65 -14.10 -0.04
C PRO A 77 8.00 -15.07 1.10
N LYS A 78 9.18 -15.68 1.08
CA LYS A 78 9.66 -16.53 2.20
C LYS A 78 10.21 -15.72 3.37
N LYS A 79 10.52 -14.44 3.16
CA LYS A 79 11.09 -13.51 4.17
C LYS A 79 10.10 -12.42 4.59
N SER A 80 9.19 -12.05 3.69
CA SER A 80 8.18 -11.01 3.91
C SER A 80 6.80 -11.51 3.50
N THR A 81 5.78 -11.12 4.25
CA THR A 81 4.38 -11.37 3.91
C THR A 81 3.92 -10.33 2.89
N ILE A 82 3.78 -10.74 1.63
CA ILE A 82 3.20 -9.90 0.58
C ILE A 82 1.72 -10.27 0.43
N PHE A 83 0.81 -9.29 0.53
CA PHE A 83 -0.62 -9.56 0.51
C PHE A 83 -1.43 -8.47 -0.22
N VAL A 84 -2.63 -8.83 -0.67
CA VAL A 84 -3.57 -7.95 -1.36
C VAL A 84 -4.59 -7.43 -0.35
N GLN A 85 -4.82 -6.12 -0.30
CA GLN A 85 -5.69 -5.48 0.69
C GLN A 85 -7.13 -6.04 0.65
N SER A 86 -7.74 -6.14 -0.53
CA SER A 86 -9.12 -6.64 -0.68
C SER A 86 -9.31 -8.11 -0.26
N GLN A 87 -8.22 -8.89 -0.18
CA GLN A 87 -8.26 -10.30 0.23
C GLN A 87 -8.28 -10.48 1.76
N ILE A 88 -8.17 -9.39 2.53
CA ILE A 88 -8.19 -9.40 4.00
C ILE A 88 -9.46 -8.68 4.47
N PRO A 89 -10.63 -9.35 4.52
CA PRO A 89 -11.91 -8.71 4.83
C PRO A 89 -11.95 -8.04 6.21
N ALA A 90 -11.16 -8.53 7.17
CA ALA A 90 -10.99 -7.90 8.48
C ALA A 90 -10.49 -6.44 8.40
N LEU A 91 -9.78 -6.05 7.32
CA LEU A 91 -9.37 -4.65 7.12
C LEU A 91 -10.56 -3.73 6.86
N ALA A 92 -11.52 -4.19 6.06
CA ALA A 92 -12.73 -3.42 5.77
C ALA A 92 -13.62 -3.31 7.01
N GLU A 93 -13.72 -4.37 7.80
CA GLU A 93 -14.44 -4.37 9.07
C GLU A 93 -13.79 -3.43 10.10
N LEU A 94 -12.47 -3.52 10.27
CA LEU A 94 -11.74 -2.64 11.19
C LEU A 94 -11.88 -1.17 10.79
N ASN A 95 -11.83 -0.88 9.48
CA ASN A 95 -12.06 0.46 8.97
C ASN A 95 -13.45 1.00 9.38
N LEU A 96 -14.50 0.18 9.32
CA LEU A 96 -15.84 0.57 9.77
C LEU A 96 -15.85 0.99 11.25
N TYR A 97 -15.16 0.25 12.12
CA TYR A 97 -15.04 0.64 13.52
C TYR A 97 -14.27 1.96 13.68
N TYR A 98 -13.18 2.15 12.93
CA TYR A 98 -12.37 3.38 12.97
C TYR A 98 -13.11 4.62 12.49
N LEU A 99 -14.10 4.49 11.60
CA LEU A 99 -14.94 5.62 11.17
C LEU A 99 -15.72 6.24 12.35
N ASN A 100 -16.03 5.46 13.39
CA ASN A 100 -16.69 5.99 14.60
C ASN A 100 -15.72 6.69 15.57
N LEU A 101 -14.41 6.56 15.35
CA LEU A 101 -13.37 7.10 16.24
C LEU A 101 -12.71 8.37 15.69
N VAL A 102 -13.11 8.81 14.50
CA VAL A 102 -12.58 10.01 13.84
C VAL A 102 -13.74 10.94 13.43
N THR A 103 -13.50 12.24 13.48
CA THR A 103 -14.48 13.24 13.05
C THR A 103 -14.18 13.73 11.64
N VAL A 104 -15.22 14.14 10.92
CA VAL A 104 -15.08 14.78 9.60
C VAL A 104 -14.15 15.99 9.68
N SER A 105 -14.32 16.85 10.69
CA SER A 105 -13.45 18.03 10.88
C SER A 105 -11.98 17.67 11.09
N ARG A 106 -11.65 16.50 11.65
CA ARG A 106 -10.27 16.03 11.74
C ARG A 106 -9.74 15.58 10.38
N LEU A 107 -10.55 14.90 9.59
CA LEU A 107 -10.19 14.46 8.23
C LEU A 107 -9.97 15.64 7.29
N GLU A 108 -10.81 16.68 7.35
CA GLU A 108 -10.69 17.91 6.53
C GLU A 108 -9.41 18.71 6.80
N ARG A 109 -8.82 18.52 8.00
CA ARG A 109 -7.55 19.16 8.38
C ARG A 109 -6.32 18.38 7.93
N ASN A 110 -6.48 17.20 7.34
CA ASN A 110 -5.35 16.45 6.79
C ASN A 110 -4.78 17.22 5.58
N PRO A 111 -3.52 17.70 5.64
CA PRO A 111 -2.95 18.55 4.58
C PRO A 111 -2.82 17.81 3.26
N THR A 112 -2.50 16.51 3.29
CA THR A 112 -2.38 15.68 2.08
C THR A 112 -3.74 15.49 1.42
N VAL A 113 -4.78 15.14 2.19
CA VAL A 113 -6.14 14.99 1.65
C VAL A 113 -6.63 16.30 1.04
N LYS A 114 -6.44 17.42 1.75
CA LYS A 114 -6.84 18.75 1.25
C LYS A 114 -6.13 19.11 -0.05
N ALA A 115 -4.82 18.86 -0.14
CA ALA A 115 -4.05 19.12 -1.34
C ALA A 115 -4.47 18.21 -2.51
N GLU A 116 -4.69 16.92 -2.27
CA GLU A 116 -5.11 15.97 -3.31
C GLU A 116 -6.52 16.26 -3.84
N ILE A 117 -7.47 16.66 -3.00
CA ILE A 117 -8.82 17.06 -3.43
C ILE A 117 -8.73 18.26 -4.38
N GLN A 118 -7.93 19.27 -4.02
CA GLN A 118 -7.72 20.46 -4.86
C GLN A 118 -7.08 20.11 -6.20
N GLN A 119 -6.10 19.20 -6.22
CA GLN A 119 -5.41 18.78 -7.45
C GLN A 119 -6.29 17.95 -8.37
N LYS A 120 -7.13 17.08 -7.81
CA LYS A 120 -7.96 16.14 -8.57
C LYS A 120 -9.29 16.73 -9.05
N HIS A 121 -9.60 17.97 -8.67
CA HIS A 121 -10.85 18.68 -9.03
C HIS A 121 -12.11 17.85 -8.74
N PHE A 122 -12.14 17.21 -7.56
CA PHE A 122 -13.36 16.57 -7.07
C PHE A 122 -14.47 17.61 -6.80
#